data_AF-A0A5W3E4B9-F1
#
_entry.id   AF-A0A5W3E4B9-F1
#
_cell.length_a   1.000
_cell.length_b   1.000
_cell.length_c   1.000
_cell.angle_alpha   90.00
_cell.angle_beta   90.00
_cell.angle_gamma   90.00
#
_symmetry.space_group_name_H-M   'P 1'
#
loop_
_entity.id
_entity.type
_entity.pdbx_description
1 polymer ?
#
loop_
_entity_poly.entity_id
_entity_poly.type
_entity_poly.pdbx_seq_one_letter_code
_entity_poly.pdbx_strand_id
1 'polypeptide(L)'
;MTTKHSRTPGRPRQFDPEQAIETAQHLFHSRGYDAVSVADLTKAFGINPPSFYAAFGSKLGLYTRVLKRYRMTDAIPLGALLRHDRPTAKCLIDVLMEAARRYAADPDATGCLVLEGAHCNDKPAREAACEFYIAAENLIRTYVAMRYPQEADRTTDFMGTLMAGLSAKARAGYSLERLQESVLLAGDVLERLLPD
;
A
#
# COMPACT_ATOMS: atom_id res chain seq x y z
N MET A 1 -1.41 64.36 -11.67
CA MET A 1 -2.38 63.25 -11.55
C MET A 1 -1.63 61.94 -11.75
N THR A 2 -1.54 61.15 -10.68
CA THR A 2 -0.90 59.83 -10.63
C THR A 2 -1.95 58.74 -10.86
N THR A 3 -1.67 57.74 -11.69
CA THR A 3 -2.39 56.46 -11.69
C THR A 3 -1.41 55.30 -11.55
N LYS A 4 -1.18 54.91 -10.29
CA LYS A 4 -0.41 53.74 -9.89
C LYS A 4 -1.30 52.51 -10.11
N HIS A 5 -0.98 51.66 -11.08
CA HIS A 5 -1.68 50.39 -11.29
C HIS A 5 -1.32 49.44 -10.15
N SER A 6 -2.24 49.20 -9.22
CA SER A 6 -2.08 48.18 -8.19
C SER A 6 -2.18 46.80 -8.83
N ARG A 7 -1.05 46.10 -8.93
CA ARG A 7 -1.01 44.65 -9.19
C ARG A 7 -1.70 43.94 -8.04
N THR A 8 -2.87 43.38 -8.28
CA THR A 8 -3.57 42.49 -7.36
C THR A 8 -2.64 41.32 -7.04
N PRO A 9 -2.26 41.09 -5.77
CA PRO A 9 -1.55 39.88 -5.39
C PRO A 9 -2.44 38.69 -5.73
N GLY A 10 -1.97 37.78 -6.60
CA GLY A 10 -2.67 36.54 -6.89
C GLY A 10 -2.98 35.83 -5.57
N ARG A 11 -4.23 35.37 -5.41
CA ARG A 11 -4.70 34.58 -4.26
C ARG A 11 -3.65 33.51 -3.94
N PRO A 12 -3.11 33.44 -2.71
CA PRO A 12 -2.11 32.42 -2.37
C PRO A 12 -2.65 31.04 -2.73
N ARG A 13 -1.79 30.17 -3.28
CA ARG A 13 -2.12 28.75 -3.56
C ARG A 13 -2.77 28.18 -2.29
N GLN A 14 -4.08 27.94 -2.34
CA GLN A 14 -4.79 27.40 -1.19
C GLN A 14 -4.28 25.98 -0.95
N PHE A 15 -4.03 25.67 0.32
CA PHE A 15 -3.72 24.32 0.76
C PHE A 15 -4.85 23.37 0.35
N ASP A 16 -4.50 22.32 -0.39
CA ASP A 16 -5.41 21.25 -0.79
C ASP A 16 -5.13 19.99 0.04
N PRO A 17 -6.04 19.60 0.97
CA PRO A 17 -5.88 18.42 1.79
C PRO A 17 -5.71 17.12 0.99
N GLU A 18 -6.33 16.99 -0.19
CA GLU A 18 -6.27 15.76 -0.99
C GLU A 18 -4.91 15.63 -1.68
N GLN A 19 -4.39 16.71 -2.24
CA GLN A 19 -3.02 16.75 -2.79
C GLN A 19 -1.98 16.49 -1.70
N ALA A 20 -2.23 16.98 -0.47
CA ALA A 20 -1.37 16.69 0.68
C ALA A 20 -1.41 15.22 1.10
N ILE A 21 -2.55 14.53 1.01
CA ILE A 21 -2.65 13.08 1.25
C ILE A 21 -1.84 12.29 0.21
N GLU A 22 -1.93 12.65 -1.07
CA GLU A 22 -1.12 12.02 -2.12
C GLU A 22 0.39 12.20 -1.87
N THR A 23 0.80 13.41 -1.55
CA THR A 23 2.20 13.71 -1.20
C THR A 23 2.66 12.92 0.04
N ALA A 24 1.80 12.86 1.07
CA ALA A 24 2.07 12.09 2.28
C ALA A 24 2.17 10.59 2.00
N GLN A 25 1.34 10.06 1.10
CA GLN A 25 1.40 8.65 0.71
C GLN A 25 2.78 8.31 0.16
N HIS A 26 3.30 9.08 -0.79
CA HIS A 26 4.62 8.83 -1.35
C HIS A 26 5.73 8.93 -0.28
N LEU A 27 5.65 9.91 0.63
CA LEU A 27 6.61 10.05 1.74
C LEU A 27 6.57 8.85 2.71
N PHE A 28 5.38 8.41 3.12
CA PHE A 28 5.24 7.26 4.02
C PHE A 28 5.60 5.94 3.34
N HIS A 29 5.32 5.78 2.04
CA HIS A 29 5.70 4.57 1.30
C HIS A 29 7.21 4.44 1.16
N SER A 30 7.86 5.54 0.77
CA SER A 30 9.31 5.59 0.52
C SER A 30 10.13 5.43 1.80
N ARG A 31 9.74 6.10 2.89
CA ARG A 31 10.56 6.21 4.12
C ARG A 31 10.00 5.43 5.31
N GLY A 32 8.77 4.96 5.23
CA GLY A 32 8.05 4.36 6.37
C GLY A 32 7.45 5.40 7.32
N TYR A 33 6.55 4.96 8.19
CA TYR A 33 5.86 5.85 9.14
C TYR A 33 6.85 6.52 10.09
N ASP A 34 7.75 5.78 10.71
CA ASP A 34 8.61 6.29 11.79
C ASP A 34 9.57 7.39 11.33
N ALA A 35 10.10 7.28 10.11
CA ALA A 35 11.09 8.21 9.58
C ALA A 35 10.52 9.54 9.07
N VAL A 36 9.19 9.66 8.90
CA VAL A 36 8.54 10.88 8.40
C VAL A 36 8.02 11.72 9.56
N SER A 37 8.59 12.88 9.82
CA SER A 37 8.12 13.77 10.89
C SER A 37 6.96 14.68 10.43
N VAL A 38 6.23 15.28 11.38
CA VAL A 38 5.26 16.34 11.05
C VAL A 38 5.95 17.53 10.38
N ALA A 39 7.20 17.82 10.76
CA ALA A 39 7.98 18.90 10.13
C ALA A 39 8.27 18.59 8.65
N ASP A 40 8.61 17.35 8.31
CA ASP A 40 8.80 16.92 6.92
C ASP A 40 7.51 17.07 6.11
N LEU A 41 6.38 16.66 6.69
CA LEU A 41 5.05 16.79 6.07
C LEU A 41 4.67 18.25 5.84
N THR A 42 4.80 19.10 6.86
CA THR A 42 4.48 20.54 6.74
C THR A 42 5.38 21.23 5.71
N LYS A 43 6.66 20.84 5.64
CA LYS A 43 7.60 21.34 4.64
C LYS A 43 7.19 20.90 3.24
N ALA A 44 6.81 19.63 3.05
CA ALA A 44 6.36 19.11 1.77
C ALA A 44 5.05 19.77 1.29
N PHE A 45 4.13 20.09 2.21
CA PHE A 45 2.86 20.74 1.88
C PHE A 45 2.97 22.26 1.70
N GLY A 46 4.08 22.87 2.15
CA GLY A 46 4.24 24.32 2.17
C GLY A 46 3.31 25.03 3.17
N ILE A 47 3.00 24.38 4.31
CA ILE A 47 2.14 24.92 5.36
C ILE A 47 2.88 24.99 6.70
N ASN A 48 2.27 25.68 7.68
CA ASN A 48 2.77 25.68 9.06
C ASN A 48 2.15 24.53 9.89
N PRO A 49 2.75 24.15 11.02
CA PRO A 49 2.22 23.09 11.88
C PRO A 49 0.77 23.31 12.36
N PRO A 50 0.34 24.52 12.76
CA PRO A 50 -1.07 24.74 13.10
C PRO A 50 -2.06 24.36 11.98
N SER A 51 -1.77 24.72 10.72
CA SER A 51 -2.60 24.32 9.57
C SER A 51 -2.62 22.80 9.37
N PHE A 52 -1.51 22.11 9.61
CA PHE A 52 -1.45 20.65 9.55
C PHE A 52 -2.39 20.00 10.57
N TYR A 53 -2.31 20.42 11.84
CA TYR A 53 -3.15 19.86 12.90
C TYR A 53 -4.63 20.22 12.68
N ALA A 54 -4.93 21.41 12.16
CA ALA A 54 -6.30 21.78 11.78
C ALA A 54 -6.88 20.88 10.68
N ALA A 55 -6.07 20.47 9.70
CA ALA A 55 -6.53 19.65 8.56
C ALA A 55 -6.61 18.14 8.88
N PHE A 56 -5.65 17.62 9.64
CA PHE A 56 -5.45 16.18 9.83
C PHE A 56 -5.60 15.70 11.27
N GLY A 57 -5.61 16.62 12.24
CA GLY A 57 -5.66 16.31 13.68
C GLY A 57 -4.34 15.77 14.23
N SER A 58 -3.71 14.81 13.54
CA SER A 58 -2.42 14.23 13.92
C SER A 58 -1.72 13.58 12.73
N LYS A 59 -0.45 13.21 12.90
CA LYS A 59 0.29 12.37 11.94
C LYS A 59 -0.43 11.04 11.70
N LEU A 60 -0.93 10.40 12.77
CA LEU A 60 -1.74 9.19 12.68
C LEU A 60 -3.02 9.44 11.86
N GLY A 61 -3.73 10.55 12.11
CA GLY A 61 -4.93 10.91 11.37
C GLY A 61 -4.71 11.07 9.87
N LEU A 62 -3.58 11.70 9.48
CA LEU A 62 -3.15 11.74 8.08
C LEU A 62 -2.79 10.35 7.56
N TYR A 63 -2.02 9.57 8.32
CA TYR A 63 -1.59 8.23 7.92
C TYR A 63 -2.76 7.27 7.69
N THR A 64 -3.81 7.33 8.51
CA THR A 64 -5.04 6.54 8.28
C THR A 64 -5.74 6.94 6.97
N ARG A 65 -5.73 8.23 6.59
CA ARG A 65 -6.26 8.68 5.29
C ARG A 65 -5.40 8.18 4.13
N VAL A 66 -4.08 8.18 4.30
CA VAL A 66 -3.11 7.60 3.36
C VAL A 66 -3.36 6.10 3.15
N LEU A 67 -3.52 5.31 4.22
CA LEU A 67 -3.82 3.88 4.11
C LEU A 67 -5.12 3.61 3.35
N LYS A 68 -6.16 4.43 3.59
CA LYS A 68 -7.43 4.36 2.86
C LYS A 68 -7.24 4.69 1.37
N ARG A 69 -6.49 5.74 1.04
CA ARG A 69 -6.18 6.09 -0.35
C ARG A 69 -5.40 4.96 -1.03
N TYR A 70 -4.32 4.50 -0.41
CA TYR A 70 -3.48 3.42 -0.92
C TYR A 70 -4.29 2.17 -1.26
N ARG A 71 -5.25 1.78 -0.42
CA ARG A 71 -6.18 0.65 -0.70
C ARG A 71 -6.97 0.82 -2.01
N MET A 72 -7.34 2.06 -2.36
CA MET A 72 -8.16 2.34 -3.54
C MET A 72 -7.35 2.51 -4.83
N THR A 73 -6.09 2.90 -4.72
CA THR A 73 -5.26 3.27 -5.88
C THR A 73 -4.16 2.24 -6.17
N ASP A 74 -3.34 1.93 -5.16
CA ASP A 74 -2.05 1.27 -5.35
C ASP A 74 -2.00 -0.16 -4.77
N ALA A 75 -2.92 -0.50 -3.87
CA ALA A 75 -3.03 -1.86 -3.36
C ALA A 75 -3.44 -2.86 -4.47
N ILE A 76 -3.10 -4.13 -4.25
CA ILE A 76 -3.48 -5.21 -5.17
C ILE A 76 -5.01 -5.31 -5.23
N PRO A 77 -5.62 -5.31 -6.44
CA PRO A 77 -7.07 -5.33 -6.58
C PRO A 77 -7.62 -6.75 -6.40
N LEU A 78 -7.53 -7.29 -5.17
CA LEU A 78 -7.90 -8.67 -4.85
C LEU A 78 -9.31 -9.05 -5.35
N GLY A 79 -10.29 -8.16 -5.20
CA GLY A 79 -11.67 -8.42 -5.67
C GLY A 79 -11.80 -8.59 -7.19
N ALA A 80 -10.89 -8.02 -7.97
CA ALA A 80 -10.87 -8.19 -9.44
C ALA A 80 -10.10 -9.45 -9.87
N LEU A 81 -9.12 -9.88 -9.07
CA LEU A 81 -8.25 -11.02 -9.38
C LEU A 81 -8.80 -12.35 -8.86
N LEU A 82 -9.42 -12.36 -7.69
CA LEU A 82 -9.98 -13.54 -7.02
C LEU A 82 -11.35 -13.91 -7.59
N ARG A 83 -11.37 -14.35 -8.85
CA ARG A 83 -12.60 -14.67 -9.58
C ARG A 83 -13.05 -16.11 -9.35
N HIS A 84 -14.36 -16.34 -9.26
CA HIS A 84 -14.93 -17.68 -9.05
C HIS A 84 -15.09 -18.51 -10.33
N ASP A 85 -14.94 -17.89 -11.49
CA ASP A 85 -15.10 -18.52 -12.81
C ASP A 85 -13.76 -19.02 -13.42
N ARG A 86 -12.70 -19.06 -12.61
CA ARG A 86 -11.36 -19.49 -13.00
C ARG A 86 -10.77 -20.42 -11.93
N PRO A 87 -9.79 -21.28 -12.28
CA PRO A 87 -9.09 -22.12 -11.30
C PRO A 87 -8.49 -21.30 -10.16
N THR A 88 -8.67 -21.76 -8.93
CA THR A 88 -8.27 -21.06 -7.71
C THR A 88 -6.77 -20.78 -7.71
N ALA A 89 -5.96 -21.79 -8.07
CA ALA A 89 -4.50 -21.64 -8.17
C ALA A 89 -4.10 -20.51 -9.13
N LYS A 90 -4.73 -20.42 -10.31
CA LYS A 90 -4.42 -19.39 -11.31
C LYS A 90 -4.75 -17.99 -10.80
N CYS A 91 -5.87 -17.80 -10.11
CA CYS A 91 -6.23 -16.51 -9.52
C CYS A 91 -5.24 -16.08 -8.42
N LEU A 92 -4.77 -17.01 -7.58
CA LEU A 92 -3.76 -16.73 -6.57
C LEU A 92 -2.40 -16.40 -7.18
N ILE A 93 -2.00 -17.10 -8.25
CA ILE A 93 -0.80 -16.78 -9.02
C ILE A 93 -0.91 -15.37 -9.60
N ASP A 94 -2.05 -15.00 -10.18
CA ASP A 94 -2.28 -13.65 -10.72
C ASP A 94 -2.15 -12.57 -9.62
N VAL A 95 -2.62 -12.85 -8.40
CA VAL A 95 -2.42 -11.98 -7.22
C VAL A 95 -0.93 -11.78 -6.92
N LEU A 96 -0.15 -12.86 -6.88
CA LEU A 96 1.29 -12.78 -6.60
C LEU A 96 2.06 -12.08 -7.73
N MET A 97 1.69 -12.32 -8.99
CA MET A 97 2.28 -11.63 -10.14
C MET A 97 1.99 -10.14 -10.10
N GLU A 98 0.77 -9.75 -9.73
CA GLU A 98 0.40 -8.35 -9.57
C GLU A 98 1.11 -7.71 -8.38
N ALA A 99 1.29 -8.45 -7.28
CA ALA A 99 2.12 -8.02 -6.15
C ALA A 99 3.55 -7.70 -6.61
N ALA A 100 4.20 -8.63 -7.35
CA ALA A 100 5.55 -8.43 -7.87
C ALA A 100 5.64 -7.18 -8.77
N ARG A 101 4.69 -6.97 -9.68
CA ARG A 101 4.65 -5.78 -10.55
C ARG A 101 4.52 -4.49 -9.75
N ARG A 102 3.52 -4.40 -8.87
CA ARG A 102 3.24 -3.18 -8.10
C ARG A 102 4.36 -2.84 -7.14
N TYR A 103 4.93 -3.83 -6.46
CA TYR A 103 6.00 -3.61 -5.50
C TYR A 103 7.30 -3.14 -6.14
N ALA A 104 7.52 -3.44 -7.42
CA ALA A 104 8.69 -2.99 -8.17
C ALA A 104 8.42 -1.78 -9.08
N ALA A 105 7.18 -1.26 -9.12
CA ALA A 105 6.75 -0.27 -10.12
C ALA A 105 7.40 1.10 -9.93
N ASP A 106 7.55 1.54 -8.67
CA ASP A 106 8.15 2.82 -8.32
C ASP A 106 9.47 2.59 -7.56
N PRO A 107 10.64 2.91 -8.15
CA PRO A 107 11.93 2.79 -7.48
C PRO A 107 12.06 3.60 -6.18
N ASP A 108 11.33 4.71 -6.06
CA ASP A 108 11.36 5.57 -4.87
C ASP A 108 10.37 5.11 -3.79
N ALA A 109 9.39 4.27 -4.16
CA ALA A 109 8.35 3.75 -3.27
C ALA A 109 8.13 2.24 -3.47
N THR A 110 9.21 1.47 -3.41
CA THR A 110 9.16 0.01 -3.58
C THR A 110 8.46 -0.70 -2.42
N GLY A 111 7.93 -1.89 -2.70
CA GLY A 111 7.23 -2.73 -1.73
C GLY A 111 5.80 -2.27 -1.46
N CYS A 112 5.22 -2.77 -0.36
CA CYS A 112 3.86 -2.46 0.07
C CYS A 112 3.86 -1.50 1.25
N LEU A 113 3.15 -0.38 1.14
CA LEU A 113 2.98 0.60 2.23
C LEU A 113 2.37 -0.04 3.48
N VAL A 114 1.35 -0.90 3.31
CA VAL A 114 0.65 -1.55 4.43
C VAL A 114 1.57 -2.52 5.19
N LEU A 115 2.33 -3.35 4.47
CA LEU A 115 3.27 -4.30 5.09
C LEU A 115 4.39 -3.58 5.84
N GLU A 116 4.87 -2.45 5.32
CA GLU A 116 5.84 -1.61 6.03
C GLU A 116 5.23 -1.03 7.31
N GLY A 117 4.01 -0.50 7.20
CA GLY A 117 3.27 0.03 8.34
C GLY A 117 3.05 -0.99 9.45
N ALA A 118 2.81 -2.25 9.10
CA ALA A 118 2.62 -3.34 10.06
C ALA A 118 3.89 -3.62 10.91
N HIS A 119 5.04 -3.07 10.55
CA HIS A 119 6.30 -3.22 11.29
C HIS A 119 6.79 -1.92 11.96
N CYS A 120 6.03 -0.81 11.89
CA CYS A 120 6.48 0.42 12.52
C CYS A 120 6.45 0.36 14.06
N ASN A 121 7.23 1.24 14.69
CA ASN A 121 7.39 1.29 16.14
C ASN A 121 6.17 1.89 16.85
N ASP A 122 5.55 2.90 16.24
CA ASP A 122 4.32 3.53 16.75
C ASP A 122 3.16 2.52 16.74
N LYS A 123 2.73 2.11 17.94
CA LYS A 123 1.70 1.07 18.10
C LYS A 123 0.37 1.42 17.40
N PRO A 124 -0.21 2.63 17.58
CA PRO A 124 -1.44 2.99 16.88
C PRO A 124 -1.32 2.97 15.35
N ALA A 125 -0.21 3.46 14.79
CA ALA A 125 0.02 3.42 13.35
C ALA A 125 0.19 1.98 12.83
N ARG A 126 0.87 1.13 13.61
CA ARG A 126 1.03 -0.29 13.32
C ARG A 126 -0.32 -1.00 13.30
N GLU A 127 -1.14 -0.78 14.32
CA GLU A 127 -2.51 -1.35 14.40
C GLU A 127 -3.35 -0.91 13.20
N ALA A 128 -3.31 0.39 12.85
CA ALA A 128 -4.02 0.90 11.68
C ALA A 128 -3.58 0.23 10.38
N ALA A 129 -2.30 -0.08 10.18
CA ALA A 129 -1.83 -0.80 9.00
C ALA A 129 -2.22 -2.30 9.06
N CYS A 130 -2.09 -2.94 10.23
CA CYS A 130 -2.49 -4.33 10.44
C CYS A 130 -3.96 -4.57 10.10
N GLU A 131 -4.87 -3.63 10.37
CA GLU A 131 -6.28 -3.75 9.97
C GLU A 131 -6.45 -3.96 8.46
N PHE A 132 -5.67 -3.25 7.62
CA PHE A 132 -5.70 -3.42 6.17
C PHE A 132 -5.08 -4.75 5.74
N TYR A 133 -3.99 -5.15 6.39
CA TYR A 133 -3.32 -6.42 6.13
C TYR A 133 -4.25 -7.61 6.43
N ILE A 134 -4.84 -7.63 7.63
CA ILE A 134 -5.78 -8.67 8.09
C ILE A 134 -7.02 -8.71 7.18
N ALA A 135 -7.52 -7.55 6.74
CA ALA A 135 -8.64 -7.51 5.80
C ALA A 135 -8.29 -8.17 4.45
N ALA A 136 -7.06 -7.96 3.94
CA ALA A 136 -6.60 -8.58 2.71
C ALA A 136 -6.42 -10.10 2.86
N GLU A 137 -5.81 -10.57 3.95
CA GLU A 137 -5.68 -12.00 4.25
C GLU A 137 -7.04 -12.67 4.38
N ASN A 138 -7.99 -12.05 5.09
CA ASN A 138 -9.34 -12.59 5.23
C ASN A 138 -10.08 -12.73 3.90
N LEU A 139 -9.83 -11.83 2.93
CA LEU A 139 -10.39 -11.96 1.58
C LEU A 139 -9.82 -13.18 0.85
N ILE A 140 -8.49 -13.38 0.91
CA ILE A 140 -7.82 -14.54 0.31
C ILE A 140 -8.32 -15.83 0.97
N ARG A 141 -8.35 -15.86 2.30
CA ARG A 141 -8.81 -17.02 3.06
C ARG A 141 -10.25 -17.39 2.74
N THR A 142 -11.14 -16.41 2.74
CA THR A 142 -12.55 -16.61 2.37
C THR A 142 -12.66 -17.11 0.94
N TYR A 143 -11.87 -16.55 0.02
CA TYR A 143 -11.81 -16.98 -1.37
C TYR A 143 -11.45 -18.46 -1.51
N VAL A 144 -10.33 -18.88 -0.91
CA VAL A 144 -9.86 -20.27 -0.96
C VAL A 144 -10.85 -21.21 -0.29
N ALA A 145 -11.41 -20.81 0.86
CA ALA A 145 -12.32 -21.64 1.64
C ALA A 145 -13.61 -22.04 0.90
N MET A 146 -14.03 -21.28 -0.10
CA MET A 146 -15.21 -21.63 -0.90
C MET A 146 -15.05 -22.94 -1.67
N ARG A 147 -13.83 -23.30 -2.08
CA ARG A 147 -13.56 -24.55 -2.81
C ARG A 147 -12.66 -25.51 -2.04
N TYR A 148 -11.75 -24.98 -1.23
CA TYR A 148 -10.75 -25.74 -0.48
C TYR A 148 -10.74 -25.32 1.00
N PRO A 149 -11.82 -25.58 1.76
CA PRO A 149 -11.93 -25.15 3.17
C PRO A 149 -10.81 -25.70 4.06
N GLN A 150 -10.31 -26.91 3.78
CA GLN A 150 -9.23 -27.52 4.55
C GLN A 150 -7.84 -26.93 4.25
N GLU A 151 -7.67 -26.29 3.08
CA GLU A 151 -6.39 -25.67 2.69
C GLU A 151 -6.42 -24.15 2.89
N ALA A 152 -7.55 -23.57 3.32
CA ALA A 152 -7.76 -22.12 3.34
C ALA A 152 -6.72 -21.38 4.20
N ASP A 153 -6.53 -21.82 5.44
CA ASP A 153 -5.60 -21.16 6.37
C ASP A 153 -4.15 -21.32 5.87
N ARG A 154 -3.73 -22.56 5.58
CA ARG A 154 -2.37 -22.87 5.09
C ARG A 154 -2.03 -22.14 3.79
N THR A 155 -2.96 -22.06 2.84
CA THR A 155 -2.77 -21.34 1.58
C THR A 155 -2.69 -19.84 1.82
N THR A 156 -3.51 -19.31 2.73
CA THR A 156 -3.48 -17.87 3.07
C THR A 156 -2.16 -17.49 3.73
N ASP A 157 -1.67 -18.30 4.67
CA ASP A 157 -0.37 -18.10 5.32
C ASP A 157 0.78 -18.12 4.29
N PHE A 158 0.72 -19.05 3.33
CA PHE A 158 1.69 -19.13 2.25
C PHE A 158 1.64 -17.88 1.35
N MET A 159 0.46 -17.43 0.98
CA MET A 159 0.25 -16.20 0.20
C MET A 159 0.78 -14.96 0.95
N GLY A 160 0.45 -14.81 2.23
CA GLY A 160 0.94 -13.73 3.08
C GLY A 160 2.46 -13.73 3.19
N THR A 161 3.06 -14.90 3.41
CA THR A 161 4.53 -15.09 3.45
C THR A 161 5.19 -14.65 2.14
N LEU A 162 4.64 -15.07 1.00
CA LEU A 162 5.18 -14.69 -0.30
C LEU A 162 5.01 -13.20 -0.58
N MET A 163 3.85 -12.62 -0.29
CA MET A 163 3.62 -11.18 -0.48
C MET A 163 4.57 -10.34 0.39
N ALA A 164 4.77 -10.74 1.65
CA ALA A 164 5.76 -10.11 2.52
C ALA A 164 7.19 -10.24 1.97
N GLY A 165 7.56 -11.44 1.50
CA GLY A 165 8.86 -11.70 0.88
C GLY A 165 9.09 -10.88 -0.40
N LEU A 166 8.11 -10.84 -1.30
CA LEU A 166 8.17 -10.05 -2.54
C LEU A 166 8.34 -8.56 -2.23
N SER A 167 7.57 -8.04 -1.27
CA SER A 167 7.69 -6.64 -0.82
C SER A 167 9.08 -6.34 -0.28
N ALA A 168 9.62 -7.20 0.59
CA ALA A 168 10.95 -7.03 1.17
C ALA A 168 12.06 -7.12 0.10
N LYS A 169 11.94 -8.04 -0.86
CA LYS A 169 12.91 -8.19 -1.95
C LYS A 169 12.87 -7.01 -2.93
N ALA A 170 11.68 -6.49 -3.24
CA ALA A 170 11.54 -5.27 -4.03
C ALA A 170 12.24 -4.08 -3.35
N ARG A 171 12.03 -3.89 -2.04
CA ARG A 171 12.75 -2.88 -1.25
C ARG A 171 14.27 -3.09 -1.23
N ALA A 172 14.73 -4.33 -1.29
CA ALA A 172 16.15 -4.67 -1.41
C ALA A 172 16.72 -4.48 -2.83
N GLY A 173 15.95 -3.92 -3.77
CA GLY A 173 16.39 -3.62 -5.13
C GLY A 173 16.40 -4.82 -6.08
N TYR A 174 15.64 -5.88 -5.79
CA TYR A 174 15.51 -7.01 -6.71
C TYR A 174 14.68 -6.59 -7.92
N SER A 175 15.10 -7.02 -9.11
CA SER A 175 14.38 -6.72 -10.35
C SER A 175 13.04 -7.44 -10.41
N LEU A 176 12.11 -6.89 -11.20
CA LEU A 176 10.79 -7.47 -11.41
C LEU A 176 10.88 -8.93 -11.89
N GLU A 177 11.82 -9.24 -12.78
CA GLU A 177 12.03 -10.59 -13.31
C GLU A 177 12.35 -11.56 -12.17
N ARG A 178 13.26 -11.19 -11.25
CA ARG A 178 13.61 -12.05 -10.10
C ARG A 178 12.45 -12.26 -9.13
N LEU A 179 11.59 -11.26 -8.98
CA LEU A 179 10.37 -11.39 -8.19
C LEU A 179 9.39 -12.35 -8.86
N GLN A 180 9.20 -12.22 -10.18
CA GLN A 180 8.34 -13.10 -10.97
C GLN A 180 8.82 -14.55 -10.96
N GLU A 181 10.13 -14.81 -11.04
CA GLU A 181 10.68 -16.17 -10.89
C GLU A 181 10.30 -16.81 -9.53
N SER A 182 10.28 -16.02 -8.46
CA SER A 182 9.82 -16.51 -7.14
C SER A 182 8.32 -16.88 -7.17
N VAL A 183 7.52 -16.13 -7.93
CA VAL A 183 6.09 -16.40 -8.12
C VAL A 183 5.87 -17.65 -8.98
N LEU A 184 6.67 -17.88 -10.02
CA LEU A 184 6.57 -19.08 -10.86
C LEU A 184 6.80 -20.35 -10.04
N LEU A 185 7.85 -20.39 -9.21
CA LEU A 185 8.12 -21.51 -8.30
C LEU A 185 6.99 -21.71 -7.29
N ALA A 186 6.40 -20.63 -6.77
CA ALA A 186 5.22 -20.70 -5.91
C ALA A 186 3.98 -21.22 -6.65
N GLY A 187 3.84 -20.87 -7.94
CA GLY A 187 2.77 -21.34 -8.80
C GLY A 187 2.73 -22.85 -8.92
N ASP A 188 3.88 -23.50 -9.11
CA ASP A 188 3.98 -24.97 -9.14
C ASP A 188 3.52 -25.63 -7.82
N VAL A 189 3.68 -24.93 -6.69
CA VAL A 189 3.16 -25.40 -5.40
C VAL A 189 1.65 -25.20 -5.32
N LEU A 190 1.16 -24.02 -5.71
CA LEU A 190 -0.28 -23.70 -5.69
C LEU A 190 -1.09 -24.62 -6.61
N GLU A 191 -0.61 -24.91 -7.81
CA GLU A 191 -1.30 -25.80 -8.76
C GLU A 191 -1.36 -27.25 -8.28
N ARG A 192 -0.33 -27.72 -7.55
CA ARG A 192 -0.36 -29.04 -6.91
C ARG A 192 -1.27 -29.07 -5.69
N LEU A 193 -1.33 -27.99 -4.92
CA LEU A 193 -2.12 -27.90 -3.70
C LEU A 193 -3.63 -27.74 -4.01
N LEU A 194 -3.94 -27.01 -5.09
CA LEU A 194 -5.29 -26.65 -5.49
C LEU A 194 -5.53 -27.14 -6.93
N PRO A 195 -5.70 -28.46 -7.13
CA PRO A 195 -5.93 -29.03 -8.46
C PRO A 195 -7.40 -28.85 -8.82
N ASP A 196 -7.73 -27.72 -9.44
CA ASP A 196 -9.04 -27.43 -10.01
C ASP A 196 -9.07 -27.10 -11.50
#